data_AF-A0A0D5A200-F1
#
_entry.id   AF-A0A0D5A200-F1
#
_cell.length_a   1.000
_cell.length_b   1.000
_cell.length_c   1.000
_cell.angle_alpha   90.00
_cell.angle_beta   90.00
_cell.angle_gamma   90.00
#
_symmetry.space_group_name_H-M   'P 1'
#
loop_
_entity.id
_entity.type
_entity.pdbx_description
1 polymer ?
#
loop_
_entity_poly.entity_id
_entity_poly.type
_entity_poly.pdbx_seq_one_letter_code
_entity_poly.pdbx_strand_id
1 'polypeptide(L)'
;MAPTVTNRQRLEFATAGFLAEMRKQWAKLHPEDPCPIKNLADYPENERSALMAGVQKSIQYAGADTDVAFAAWLAKREEELPRAS
;
A
#
# COMPACT_ATOMS: atom_id res chain seq x y z
N MET A 1 4.82 -22.03 -7.46
CA MET A 1 3.68 -21.08 -7.31
C MET A 1 3.49 -20.36 -8.62
N ALA A 2 2.26 -20.31 -9.14
CA ALA A 2 1.99 -19.56 -10.36
C ALA A 2 2.05 -18.05 -10.05
N PRO A 3 2.69 -17.23 -10.89
CA PRO A 3 2.72 -15.79 -10.67
C PRO A 3 1.27 -15.29 -10.70
N THR A 4 0.80 -14.71 -9.60
CA THR A 4 -0.48 -14.01 -9.55
C THR A 4 -0.38 -12.77 -10.41
N VAL A 5 -0.59 -12.95 -11.72
CA VAL A 5 -0.94 -11.85 -12.62
C VAL A 5 -2.32 -11.38 -12.17
N THR A 6 -2.35 -10.43 -11.25
CA THR A 6 -3.59 -9.80 -10.82
C THR A 6 -4.21 -9.13 -12.04
N ASN A 7 -5.35 -9.64 -12.50
CA ASN A 7 -6.14 -9.03 -13.57
C ASN A 7 -6.29 -7.52 -13.28
N ARG A 8 -6.06 -6.65 -14.28
CA ARG A 8 -6.14 -5.19 -14.15
C ARG A 8 -7.39 -4.72 -13.42
N GLN A 9 -8.55 -5.35 -13.66
CA GLN A 9 -9.81 -5.03 -12.98
C GLN A 9 -9.76 -5.38 -11.48
N ARG A 10 -9.14 -6.51 -11.11
CA ARG A 10 -8.94 -6.87 -9.70
C ARG A 10 -7.97 -5.90 -9.02
N LEU A 11 -6.95 -5.45 -9.74
CA LEU A 11 -6.02 -4.45 -9.20
C LEU A 11 -6.71 -3.10 -9.02
N GLU A 12 -7.53 -2.68 -9.98
CA GLU A 12 -8.31 -1.46 -9.90
C GLU A 12 -9.29 -1.50 -8.72
N PHE A 13 -9.98 -2.63 -8.53
CA PHE A 13 -10.84 -2.87 -7.36
C PHE A 13 -10.05 -2.78 -6.04
N ALA A 14 -8.89 -3.45 -5.95
CA ALA A 14 -8.04 -3.40 -4.76
C ALA A 14 -7.55 -1.98 -4.46
N THR A 15 -7.12 -1.23 -5.47
CA THR A 15 -6.68 0.16 -5.32
C THR A 15 -7.84 1.06 -4.89
N ALA A 16 -9.02 0.90 -5.48
CA ALA A 16 -10.21 1.66 -5.08
C ALA A 16 -10.60 1.38 -3.61
N GLY A 17 -10.55 0.12 -3.18
CA GLY A 17 -10.77 -0.28 -1.79
C GLY A 17 -9.74 0.30 -0.84
N PHE A 18 -8.45 0.23 -1.18
CA PHE A 18 -7.37 0.84 -0.40
C PHE A 18 -7.59 2.34 -0.18
N LEU A 19 -7.87 3.09 -1.25
CA LEU A 19 -8.16 4.53 -1.15
C LEU A 19 -9.39 4.84 -0.30
N ALA A 20 -10.44 4.01 -0.39
CA ALA A 20 -11.64 4.17 0.42
C ALA A 20 -11.36 3.98 1.91
N GLU A 21 -10.57 2.98 2.29
CA GLU A 21 -10.16 2.78 3.68
C GLU A 21 -9.28 3.92 4.18
N MET A 22 -8.35 4.42 3.35
CA MET A 22 -7.53 5.58 3.71
C MET A 22 -8.39 6.82 3.98
N ARG A 23 -9.42 7.10 3.15
CA ARG A 23 -10.38 8.18 3.43
C ARG A 23 -11.09 7.99 4.76
N LYS A 24 -11.54 6.77 5.07
CA LYS A 24 -12.20 6.47 6.35
C LYS A 24 -11.27 6.69 7.54
N GLN A 25 -10.01 6.26 7.46
CA GLN A 25 -9.04 6.46 8.53
C GLN A 25 -8.70 7.94 8.69
N TRP A 26 -8.55 8.68 7.59
CA TRP A 26 -8.34 10.12 7.64
C TRP A 26 -9.47 10.83 8.38
N ALA A 27 -10.72 10.56 8.02
CA ALA A 27 -11.87 11.18 8.67
C ALA A 27 -11.96 10.90 10.18
N LYS A 28 -11.42 9.77 10.64
CA LYS A 28 -11.33 9.44 12.08
C LYS A 28 -10.21 10.20 12.79
N LEU A 29 -9.07 10.36 12.14
CA LEU A 29 -7.88 11.00 12.71
C LEU A 29 -7.92 12.54 12.63
N HIS A 30 -8.56 13.07 11.59
CA HIS A 30 -8.60 14.49 11.22
C HIS A 30 -10.03 14.91 10.88
N PRO A 31 -10.96 14.95 11.86
CA PRO A 31 -12.38 15.17 11.59
C PRO A 31 -12.71 16.60 11.11
N GLU A 32 -11.86 17.57 11.43
CA GLU A 32 -12.08 18.98 11.05
C GLU A 32 -11.43 19.35 9.71
N ASP A 33 -10.55 18.49 9.17
CA ASP A 33 -9.82 18.76 7.95
C ASP A 33 -10.48 18.12 6.72
N PRO A 34 -10.46 18.79 5.55
CA PRO A 34 -10.90 18.17 4.31
C PRO A 34 -10.00 16.98 3.97
N CYS A 35 -10.61 15.87 3.54
CA CYS A 35 -9.85 14.66 3.20
C CYS A 35 -9.02 14.87 1.93
N PRO A 36 -7.68 14.72 1.97
CA PRO A 36 -6.81 14.95 0.81
C PRO A 36 -6.80 13.77 -0.18
N ILE A 37 -7.38 12.63 0.21
CA ILE A 37 -7.30 11.39 -0.56
C ILE A 37 -8.44 11.35 -1.58
N LYS A 38 -8.10 11.48 -2.87
CA LYS A 38 -9.05 11.51 -3.98
C LYS A 38 -9.62 10.12 -4.30
N ASN A 39 -10.71 10.04 -5.06
CA ASN A 39 -11.14 8.75 -5.61
C ASN A 39 -10.21 8.31 -6.73
N LEU A 40 -10.19 7.01 -7.04
CA LEU A 40 -9.29 6.47 -8.06
C LEU A 40 -9.50 7.11 -9.44
N ALA A 41 -10.76 7.41 -9.79
CA ALA A 41 -11.13 8.04 -11.07
C ALA A 41 -10.70 9.51 -11.18
N ASP A 42 -10.40 10.17 -10.07
CA ASP A 42 -10.02 11.59 -10.02
C ASP A 42 -8.52 11.79 -10.23
N TYR A 43 -7.75 10.71 -10.33
CA TYR A 43 -6.32 10.76 -10.68
C TYR A 43 -6.14 10.74 -12.21
N PRO A 44 -5.18 11.53 -12.74
CA PRO A 44 -4.70 11.38 -14.11
C PRO A 44 -4.31 9.93 -14.43
N GLU A 45 -4.44 9.51 -15.69
CA GLU A 45 -4.28 8.10 -16.06
C GLU A 45 -2.90 7.51 -15.72
N ASN A 46 -1.85 8.30 -15.92
CA ASN A 46 -0.47 7.93 -15.58
C ASN A 46 -0.29 7.76 -14.07
N GLU A 47 -0.82 8.69 -13.27
CA GLU A 47 -0.78 8.64 -11.80
C GLU A 47 -1.61 7.47 -11.26
N ARG A 48 -2.80 7.24 -11.82
CA ARG A 48 -3.66 6.09 -11.49
C ARG A 48 -2.94 4.78 -11.74
N SER A 49 -2.26 4.65 -12.88
CA SER A 49 -1.50 3.45 -13.22
C SER A 49 -0.31 3.24 -12.28
N ALA A 50 0.40 4.31 -11.92
CA ALA A 50 1.47 4.26 -10.93
C ALA A 50 0.95 3.85 -9.54
N LEU A 51 -0.18 4.39 -9.11
CA LEU A 51 -0.83 4.04 -7.84
C LEU A 51 -1.24 2.56 -7.82
N MET A 52 -1.86 2.07 -8.89
CA MET A 52 -2.21 0.66 -9.04
C MET A 52 -0.97 -0.24 -8.95
N ALA A 53 0.13 0.11 -9.62
CA ALA A 53 1.38 -0.64 -9.53
C ALA A 53 1.96 -0.63 -8.10
N GLY A 54 1.86 0.49 -7.40
CA GLY A 54 2.24 0.61 -5.99
C GLY A 54 1.43 -0.32 -5.09
N VAL A 55 0.09 -0.32 -5.22
CA VAL A 55 -0.78 -1.23 -4.46
C VAL A 55 -0.48 -2.70 -4.78
N GLN A 56 -0.22 -3.03 -6.06
CA GLN A 56 0.19 -4.38 -6.43
C GLN A 56 1.48 -4.79 -5.71
N LYS A 57 2.46 -3.89 -5.61
CA LYS A 57 3.70 -4.15 -4.88
C LYS A 57 3.46 -4.31 -3.38
N SER A 58 2.61 -3.48 -2.76
CA SER A 58 2.24 -3.66 -1.35
C SER A 58 1.59 -5.02 -1.08
N ILE A 59 0.71 -5.49 -1.96
CA ILE A 59 0.11 -6.83 -1.87
C ILE A 59 1.20 -7.91 -1.98
N GLN A 60 2.17 -7.75 -2.88
CA GLN A 60 3.29 -8.68 -3.00
C GLN A 60 4.16 -8.71 -1.74
N TYR A 61 4.47 -7.56 -1.16
CA TYR A 61 5.26 -7.46 0.09
C TYR A 61 4.53 -7.99 1.32
N ALA A 62 3.20 -8.07 1.29
CA ALA A 62 2.42 -8.70 2.35
C ALA A 62 2.30 -10.23 2.17
N GLY A 63 2.79 -10.77 1.05
CA GLY A 63 2.75 -12.20 0.74
C GLY A 63 4.00 -12.95 1.20
N ALA A 64 3.83 -14.24 1.45
CA ALA A 64 4.89 -15.14 1.94
C ALA A 64 6.12 -15.23 1.00
N ASP A 65 5.95 -14.91 -0.29
CA ASP A 65 7.05 -14.88 -1.27
C ASP A 65 8.15 -13.88 -0.91
N THR A 66 7.86 -12.92 -0.03
CA THR A 66 8.80 -11.89 0.40
C THR A 66 9.31 -12.07 1.83
N ASP A 67 9.01 -13.20 2.48
CA ASP A 67 9.38 -13.45 3.89
C ASP A 67 10.88 -13.33 4.15
N VAL A 68 11.73 -13.80 3.24
CA VAL A 68 13.20 -13.68 3.37
C VAL A 68 13.64 -12.22 3.33
N ALA A 69 13.08 -11.43 2.40
CA ALA A 69 13.36 -10.01 2.30
C ALA A 69 12.83 -9.23 3.51
N PHE A 70 11.66 -9.64 4.02
CA PHE A 70 11.07 -9.09 5.24
C PHE A 70 11.93 -9.38 6.48
N ALA A 71 12.41 -10.61 6.64
CA ALA A 71 13.31 -10.99 7.73
C ALA A 71 14.63 -10.20 7.70
N ALA A 72 15.22 -10.02 6.52
CA ALA A 72 16.42 -9.19 6.35
C ALA A 72 16.16 -7.72 6.71
N TRP A 73 15.00 -7.18 6.32
CA TRP A 73 14.59 -5.83 6.71
C TRP A 73 14.40 -5.68 8.22
N LEU A 74 13.82 -6.69 8.90
CA LEU A 74 13.68 -6.70 10.37
C LEU A 74 15.04 -6.70 11.07
N ALA A 75 15.96 -7.56 10.66
CA ALA A 75 17.31 -7.65 11.25
C ALA A 75 18.05 -6.29 11.17
N LYS A 76 17.99 -5.64 10.00
CA LYS A 76 18.58 -4.31 9.81
C LYS A 76 17.95 -3.26 10.73
N ARG A 77 16.63 -3.29 10.93
CA ARG A 77 15.96 -2.34 11.84
C ARG A 77 16.36 -2.53 13.30
N GLU A 78 16.64 -3.76 13.71
CA GLU A 78 17.12 -4.07 15.06
C GLU A 78 18.55 -3.56 15.30
N GLU A 79 19.39 -3.59 14.26
CA GLU A 79 20.74 -3.00 14.29
C GLU A 79 20.73 -1.46 14.35
N GLU A 80 19.73 -0.82 13.73
CA GLU A 80 19.57 0.64 13.67
C GLU A 80 18.85 1.26 14.86
N LEU A 81 18.18 0.45 15.69
CA LEU A 81 17.62 0.91 16.96
C LEU A 81 18.78 1.30 17.89
N PRO A 82 18.86 2.56 18.36
CA PRO A 82 19.86 2.91 19.36
C PRO A 82 19.62 1.99 20.55
N ARG A 83 20.61 1.15 20.90
CA ARG A 83 20.58 0.36 22.13
C ARG A 83 20.29 1.34 23.26
N ALA A 84 19.05 1.34 23.75
CA ALA A 84 18.66 2.09 24.92
C ALA A 84 19.62 1.67 26.02
N SER A 85 20.54 2.58 26.33
CA SER A 85 21.50 2.48 27.43
C SER A 85 20.95 3.28 28.60
#